data_AF-G9ZK18-F1
#
_entry.id   AF-G9ZK18-F1
#
_cell.length_a   1.000
_cell.length_b   1.000
_cell.length_c   1.000
_cell.angle_alpha   90.00
_cell.angle_beta   90.00
_cell.angle_gamma   90.00
#
_symmetry.space_group_name_H-M   'P 1'
#
loop_
_entity.id
_entity.type
_entity.pdbx_description
1 polymer ?
#
loop_
_entity_poly.entity_id
_entity_poly.type
_entity_poly.pdbx_seq_one_letter_code
_entity_poly.pdbx_strand_id
1 'polypeptide(L)' 'MDSKEISEIVVRAADSKRAHDIVVLDMEKVSLMADYFVIADANSNRQVKAIADEIVDQVQASDVHVYSVSGKRKRLTGF' A
#
# COMPACT_ATOMS: atom_id res chain seq x y z
N MET A 1 -9.56 -7.27 -12.97
CA MET A 1 -8.16 -6.87 -12.82
C MET A 1 -7.38 -8.04 -12.25
N ASP A 2 -6.18 -8.25 -12.78
CA ASP A 2 -5.24 -9.21 -12.22
C ASP A 2 -4.45 -8.60 -11.03
N SER A 3 -3.72 -9.43 -10.28
CA SER A 3 -2.97 -8.99 -9.10
C SER A 3 -1.77 -8.10 -9.44
N LYS A 4 -1.23 -8.21 -10.66
CA LYS A 4 -0.14 -7.36 -11.14
C LYS A 4 -0.63 -5.95 -11.44
N GLU A 5 -1.76 -5.81 -12.13
CA GLU A 5 -2.43 -4.53 -12.39
C GLU A 5 -2.75 -3.79 -11.10
N ILE A 6 -3.24 -4.51 -10.07
CA ILE A 6 -3.47 -3.94 -8.73
C ILE A 6 -2.16 -3.42 -8.15
N SER A 7 -1.06 -4.20 -8.22
CA SER A 7 0.24 -3.76 -7.70
C SER A 7 0.75 -2.50 -8.39
N GLU A 8 0.54 -2.35 -9.71
CA GLU A 8 0.94 -1.16 -10.45
C GLU A 8 0.17 0.09 -10.02
N ILE A 9 -1.13 -0.04 -9.75
CA ILE A 9 -1.95 1.06 -9.22
C ILE A 9 -1.45 1.49 -7.85
N VAL A 10 -1.15 0.52 -6.96
CA VAL A 10 -0.61 0.80 -5.63
C VAL A 10 0.73 1.54 -5.73
N VAL A 11 1.64 1.10 -6.61
CA VAL A 11 2.93 1.76 -6.85
C VAL A 11 2.75 3.19 -7.35
N ARG A 12 1.88 3.40 -8.35
CA ARG A 12 1.62 4.75 -8.89
C ARG A 12 0.99 5.68 -7.85
N ALA A 13 0.06 5.17 -7.06
CA ALA A 13 -0.57 5.91 -5.97
C ALA A 13 0.47 6.32 -4.91
N ALA A 14 1.34 5.39 -4.49
CA ALA A 14 2.42 5.68 -3.56
C ALA A 14 3.42 6.70 -4.11
N ASP A 15 3.85 6.54 -5.36
CA ASP A 15 4.76 7.46 -6.04
C ASP A 15 4.17 8.88 -6.19
N SER A 16 2.88 8.99 -6.47
CA SER A 16 2.18 10.28 -6.54
C SER A 16 2.22 11.08 -5.22
N LYS A 17 2.36 10.38 -4.09
CA LYS A 17 2.56 10.96 -2.75
C LYS A 17 4.02 11.01 -2.32
N ARG A 18 4.94 10.81 -3.26
CA ARG A 18 6.39 10.84 -3.07
C ARG A 18 6.84 9.84 -2.00
N ALA A 19 6.29 8.62 -2.03
CA ALA A 19 6.81 7.54 -1.21
C ALA A 19 8.25 7.20 -1.65
N HIS A 20 9.08 6.77 -0.71
CA HIS A 20 10.48 6.43 -0.96
C HIS A 20 10.64 4.90 -0.99
N ASP A 21 11.70 4.43 -1.62
CA ASP A 21 12.10 3.01 -1.63
C ASP A 21 10.94 2.04 -1.89
N ILE A 22 10.13 2.35 -2.91
CA ILE A 22 9.00 1.51 -3.31
C ILE A 22 9.55 0.22 -3.92
N VAL A 23 9.29 -0.91 -3.26
CA VAL A 23 9.70 -2.25 -3.70
C VAL A 23 8.46 -3.13 -3.86
N VAL A 24 8.36 -3.78 -5.01
CA VAL A 24 7.36 -4.83 -5.27
C VAL A 24 8.03 -6.19 -5.15
N LEU A 25 7.52 -7.03 -4.28
CA LEU A 25 7.95 -8.41 -4.10
C LEU A 25 6.93 -9.35 -4.74
N ASP A 26 7.40 -10.16 -5.67
CA ASP A 26 6.64 -11.29 -6.24
C ASP A 26 6.69 -12.46 -5.25
N MET A 27 5.51 -12.89 -4.82
CA MET A 27 5.32 -13.88 -3.77
C MET A 27 4.87 -15.25 -4.32
N GLU A 28 4.68 -15.41 -5.64
CA GLU A 28 4.10 -16.62 -6.25
C GLU A 28 4.86 -17.91 -5.88
N LYS A 29 6.18 -17.80 -5.63
CA LYS A 29 7.05 -18.93 -5.23
C LYS A 29 7.33 -19.02 -3.73
N VAL A 30 6.80 -18.09 -2.95
CA VAL A 30 7.16 -17.91 -1.53
C VAL A 30 5.94 -18.04 -0.61
N SER A 31 4.76 -17.64 -1.08
CA SER A 31 3.51 -17.62 -0.31
C SER A 31 2.33 -18.12 -1.12
N LEU A 32 1.43 -18.86 -0.48
CA LEU A 32 0.13 -19.25 -1.04
C LEU A 32 -0.99 -18.27 -0.68
N MET A 33 -0.71 -17.26 0.17
CA MET A 33 -1.73 -16.33 0.67
C MET A 33 -1.82 -15.02 -0.10
N ALA A 34 -0.73 -14.59 -0.74
CA ALA A 34 -0.66 -13.32 -1.47
C ALA A 34 0.26 -13.46 -2.67
N ASP A 35 -0.08 -12.79 -3.78
CA ASP A 35 0.69 -12.80 -5.02
C ASP A 35 1.79 -11.73 -5.03
N TYR A 36 1.52 -10.56 -4.44
CA TYR A 36 2.45 -9.43 -4.39
C TYR A 36 2.44 -8.75 -3.03
N PHE A 37 3.62 -8.33 -2.58
CA PHE A 37 3.77 -7.31 -1.54
C PHE A 37 4.35 -6.03 -2.11
N VAL A 38 3.78 -4.90 -1.72
CA VAL A 38 4.34 -3.57 -2.03
C VAL A 38 4.78 -2.94 -0.72
N ILE A 39 6.07 -2.64 -0.62
CA ILE A 39 6.71 -2.01 0.54
C ILE A 39 7.17 -0.62 0.10
N ALA A 40 6.95 0.39 0.93
CA ALA A 40 7.40 1.75 0.68
C ALA A 40 7.70 2.46 2.02
N ASP A 41 8.61 3.43 1.97
CA ASP A 41 8.97 4.27 3.10
C ASP A 41 8.41 5.70 2.97
N ALA A 42 8.30 6.39 4.10
CA ALA A 42 7.84 7.76 4.18
C ALA A 42 8.46 8.51 5.36
N ASN A 43 8.80 9.78 5.17
CA ASN A 43 9.56 10.58 6.13
C ASN A 43 8.74 11.04 7.35
N SER A 44 7.42 10.83 7.35
CA SER A 44 6.57 11.23 8.48
C SER A 44 5.25 10.46 8.53
N ASN A 45 4.66 10.37 9.71
CA ASN A 45 3.32 9.77 9.89
C ASN A 45 2.24 10.46 9.04
N ARG A 46 2.36 11.78 8.81
CA ARG A 46 1.43 12.49 7.93
C ARG A 46 1.56 12.00 6.49
N GLN A 47 2.78 11.76 6.02
CA GLN A 47 3.04 11.24 4.69
C GLN A 47 2.58 9.78 4.58
N VAL A 48 2.88 8.92 5.57
CA VAL A 48 2.35 7.54 5.64
C VAL A 48 0.83 7.53 5.47
N LYS A 49 0.13 8.40 6.22
CA LYS A 49 -1.32 8.50 6.11
C LYS A 49 -1.77 8.95 4.70
N ALA A 50 -1.13 9.98 4.14
CA ALA A 50 -1.46 10.48 2.81
C ALA A 50 -1.25 9.42 1.72
N ILE A 51 -0.18 8.62 1.79
CA ILE A 51 0.08 7.49 0.90
C ILE A 51 -1.01 6.43 1.06
N ALA A 52 -1.31 6.03 2.29
CA ALA A 52 -2.31 5.00 2.57
C ALA A 52 -3.74 5.44 2.18
N ASP A 53 -4.08 6.71 2.31
CA ASP A 53 -5.36 7.25 1.86
C ASP A 53 -5.43 7.25 0.32
N GLU A 54 -4.39 7.72 -0.37
CA GLU A 54 -4.35 7.72 -1.84
C GLU A 54 -4.42 6.32 -2.46
N ILE A 55 -3.70 5.35 -1.89
CA ILE A 55 -3.77 3.95 -2.36
C ILE A 55 -5.20 3.43 -2.27
N VAL A 56 -5.89 3.70 -1.17
CA VAL A 56 -7.29 3.27 -0.99
C VAL A 56 -8.19 3.93 -2.02
N ASP A 57 -8.04 5.24 -2.22
CA ASP A 57 -8.85 6.01 -3.17
C ASP A 57 -8.67 5.49 -4.61
N GLN A 58 -7.42 5.27 -5.04
CA GLN A 58 -7.12 4.78 -6.41
C GLN A 58 -7.56 3.32 -6.64
N VAL A 59 -7.40 2.45 -5.64
CA VAL A 59 -7.85 1.05 -5.72
C VAL A 59 -9.37 0.98 -5.77
N GLN A 60 -10.06 1.76 -4.93
CA GLN A 60 -11.53 1.83 -4.96
C GLN A 60 -12.07 2.45 -6.25
N ALA A 61 -11.40 3.47 -6.79
CA ALA A 61 -11.74 4.06 -8.09
C ALA A 61 -11.59 3.09 -9.26
N SER A 62 -10.85 1.99 -9.06
CA SER A 62 -10.65 0.91 -10.03
C SER A 62 -11.57 -0.29 -9.78
N ASP A 63 -12.63 -0.12 -8.98
CA ASP A 63 -13.60 -1.16 -8.59
C ASP A 63 -12.98 -2.38 -7.87
N VAL A 64 -11.82 -2.20 -7.22
CA VAL A 64 -11.17 -3.24 -6.42
C VAL A 64 -11.51 -3.06 -4.95
N HIS A 65 -11.93 -4.15 -4.31
CA HIS A 65 -12.35 -4.12 -2.91
C HIS A 65 -11.15 -4.05 -1.95
N VAL A 66 -11.10 -3.01 -1.12
CA VAL A 66 -10.13 -2.89 -0.01
C VAL A 66 -10.70 -3.59 1.22
N TYR A 67 -10.10 -4.71 1.63
CA TYR A 67 -10.59 -5.48 2.78
C TYR A 67 -10.38 -4.79 4.12
N SER A 68 -9.20 -4.22 4.36
CA SER A 68 -8.91 -3.53 5.61
C SER A 68 -7.74 -2.57 5.46
N VAL A 69 -7.71 -1.55 6.31
CA VAL A 69 -6.55 -0.65 6.41
C VAL A 69 -6.21 -0.44 7.88
N SER A 70 -5.01 -0.86 8.26
CA SER A 70 -4.51 -0.84 9.64
C SER A 70 -3.36 0.15 9.81
N GLY A 71 -3.03 0.51 11.06
CA GLY A 71 -1.86 1.35 11.35
C GLY A 71 -2.00 2.86 11.07
N LYS A 72 -3.14 3.33 10.52
CA LYS A 72 -3.39 4.77 10.22
C LYS A 72 -3.30 5.72 11.43
N ARG A 73 -3.30 5.22 12.66
CA ARG A 73 -3.13 6.01 13.89
C ARG A 73 -2.11 5.34 14.79
N LYS A 74 -1.13 6.12 15.26
CA LYS A 74 -0.25 5.69 16.35
C LYS A 74 -1.11 5.46 17.59
N ARG A 75 -1.25 4.21 18.03
CA ARG A 75 -1.59 3.96 19.43
C ARG A 75 -0.38 4.41 20.23
N LEU A 76 -0.53 5.47 21.02
CA LEU A 76 0.39 5.78 22.11
C LEU A 76 0.25 4.63 23.12
N THR A 77 0.92 3.51 22.89
CA THR A 77 1.21 2.57 23.96
C THR A 77 2.34 3.19 24.75
N GLY A 78 1.98 3.95 25.78
CA GLY A 78 2.89 4.32 26.84
C GLY A 78 3.25 3.06 27.64
N PHE A 79 4.53 2.73 27.64
CA PHE A 79 5.20 2.13 28.78
C PHE A 79 6.28 3.12 29.20
#